data_AF-A0A922M230-F1
#
_entry.id   AF-A0A922M230-F1
#
_cell.length_a   1.000
_cell.length_b   1.000
_cell.length_c   1.000
_cell.angle_alpha   90.00
_cell.angle_beta   90.00
_cell.angle_gamma   90.00
#
_symmetry.space_group_name_H-M   'P 1'
#
loop_
_entity.id
_entity.type
_entity.pdbx_description
1 polymer ?
#
loop_
_entity_poly.entity_id
_entity_poly.type
_entity_poly.pdbx_seq_one_letter_code
_entity_poly.pdbx_strand_id
1 'polypeptide(L)'
;MERIPFSPDTVNPNTTYLNDLVVDNRDGDYAYITDNSAVDPGIIVFRRSDKKSWKVRDTQSMSSVAEATLFRINGTSVELPVNIDGIALGPQYRNEEGKVDRKVYYCPLSSYHLYAINASVLQNESLSQQGKGALRPYVVDLGYKASQTDGMKMDSTGVLFYGLIGNSTIAEWNTTVDFRAVQLRKNLVSVNEVNYRILKSHTGSKSYVFSEDLSEPTSATGQQSAAAAPALASSLLLLAMAHLLA
;
A
#
# COMPACT_ATOMS: atom_id res chain seq x y z
N MET A 1 -22.89 -9.08 -11.14
CA MET A 1 -21.66 -8.91 -10.33
C MET A 1 -21.81 -9.77 -9.09
N GLU A 2 -20.90 -10.71 -8.86
CA GLU A 2 -20.92 -11.55 -7.65
C GLU A 2 -20.36 -10.75 -6.46
N ARG A 3 -21.02 -10.81 -5.31
CA ARG A 3 -20.52 -10.23 -4.05
C ARG A 3 -20.03 -11.35 -3.15
N ILE A 4 -18.80 -11.22 -2.66
CA ILE A 4 -18.17 -12.20 -1.78
C ILE A 4 -18.02 -11.55 -0.39
N PRO A 5 -18.82 -11.94 0.60
CA PRO A 5 -18.71 -11.40 1.95
C PRO A 5 -17.47 -11.95 2.65
N PHE A 6 -16.76 -11.10 3.38
CA PHE A 6 -15.72 -11.55 4.31
C PHE A 6 -16.35 -12.07 5.61
N SER A 7 -15.71 -13.09 6.21
CA SER A 7 -16.09 -13.54 7.56
C SER A 7 -15.86 -12.41 8.58
N PRO A 8 -16.73 -12.25 9.59
CA PRO A 8 -16.51 -11.33 10.71
C PRO A 8 -15.17 -11.54 11.44
N ASP A 9 -14.62 -12.77 11.39
CA ASP A 9 -13.31 -13.07 11.98
C ASP A 9 -12.14 -12.46 11.19
N THR A 10 -12.34 -12.20 9.90
CA THR A 10 -11.36 -11.56 9.02
C THR A 10 -11.57 -10.05 8.94
N VAL A 11 -12.83 -9.62 8.82
CA VAL A 11 -13.25 -8.21 8.70
C VAL A 11 -14.33 -7.96 9.74
N ASN A 12 -13.94 -7.31 10.84
CA ASN A 12 -14.89 -6.94 11.87
C ASN A 12 -15.59 -5.63 11.45
N PRO A 13 -16.92 -5.63 11.26
CA PRO A 13 -17.64 -4.47 10.72
C PRO A 13 -17.58 -3.23 11.62
N ASN A 14 -17.22 -3.39 12.90
CA ASN A 14 -17.16 -2.28 13.85
C ASN A 14 -15.76 -1.69 14.00
N THR A 15 -14.71 -2.43 13.63
CA THR A 15 -13.33 -2.03 13.93
C THR A 15 -12.39 -2.06 12.74
N THR A 16 -12.66 -2.87 11.73
CA THR A 16 -11.81 -2.95 10.53
C THR A 16 -11.92 -1.68 9.70
N TYR A 17 -10.78 -1.23 9.19
CA TYR A 17 -10.71 -0.15 8.22
C TYR A 17 -9.85 -0.61 7.04
N LEU A 18 -10.50 -0.98 5.94
CA LEU A 18 -9.83 -1.41 4.72
C LEU A 18 -9.35 -0.18 3.95
N ASN A 19 -8.06 -0.09 3.68
CA ASN A 19 -7.48 1.11 3.07
C ASN A 19 -7.13 0.91 1.60
N ASP A 20 -6.18 0.01 1.29
CA ASP A 20 -5.71 -0.22 -0.07
C ASP A 20 -5.50 -1.72 -0.36
N LEU A 21 -5.36 -2.07 -1.64
CA LEU A 21 -5.13 -3.44 -2.06
C LEU A 21 -4.22 -3.58 -3.28
N VAL A 22 -3.59 -4.74 -3.39
CA VAL A 22 -2.92 -5.19 -4.61
C VAL A 22 -3.42 -6.58 -5.01
N VAL A 23 -3.51 -6.80 -6.33
CA VAL A 23 -3.97 -8.07 -6.91
C VAL A 23 -2.80 -8.82 -7.50
N ASP A 24 -2.71 -10.10 -7.15
CA ASP A 24 -1.68 -11.02 -7.60
C ASP A 24 -2.29 -12.17 -8.40
N ASN A 25 -2.02 -12.16 -9.70
CA ASN A 25 -2.65 -13.00 -10.72
C ASN A 25 -1.83 -14.23 -11.14
N ARG A 26 -0.92 -14.71 -10.28
CA ARG A 26 -0.03 -15.85 -10.59
C ARG A 26 -0.72 -17.21 -10.49
N ASP A 27 -1.18 -17.57 -9.29
CA ASP A 27 -1.52 -18.94 -8.91
C ASP A 27 -2.90 -19.03 -8.22
N GLY A 28 -3.90 -18.42 -8.86
CA GLY A 28 -5.25 -18.27 -8.32
C GLY A 28 -5.43 -16.90 -7.67
N ASP A 29 -5.89 -15.92 -8.47
CA ASP A 29 -5.98 -14.50 -8.15
C ASP A 29 -6.17 -14.19 -6.66
N TYR A 30 -5.07 -13.79 -6.02
CA TYR A 30 -5.06 -13.33 -4.65
C TYR A 30 -5.22 -11.81 -4.62
N ALA A 31 -5.82 -11.30 -3.55
CA ALA A 31 -5.72 -9.90 -3.18
C ALA A 31 -5.10 -9.78 -1.79
N TYR A 32 -4.22 -8.80 -1.63
CA TYR A 32 -3.64 -8.41 -0.35
C TYR A 32 -4.20 -7.03 -0.01
N ILE A 33 -4.91 -6.93 1.11
CA ILE A 33 -5.68 -5.74 1.50
C ILE A 33 -5.17 -5.27 2.85
N THR A 34 -4.83 -4.00 2.98
CA THR A 34 -4.41 -3.43 4.26
C THR A 34 -5.61 -3.11 5.12
N ASP A 35 -5.61 -3.64 6.35
CA ASP A 35 -6.52 -3.23 7.42
C ASP A 35 -5.73 -2.33 8.37
N ASN A 36 -5.97 -1.02 8.28
CA ASN A 36 -5.25 -0.01 9.08
C ASN A 36 -5.90 0.23 10.45
N SER A 37 -6.85 -0.62 10.85
CA SER A 37 -7.60 -0.47 12.11
C SER A 37 -6.72 -0.24 13.33
N ALA A 38 -7.25 0.54 14.27
CA ALA A 38 -6.54 0.89 15.50
C ALA A 38 -6.27 -0.32 16.40
N VAL A 39 -7.15 -1.32 16.39
CA VAL A 39 -7.14 -2.44 17.35
C VAL A 39 -6.50 -3.71 16.81
N ASP A 40 -6.60 -3.96 15.51
CA ASP A 40 -6.18 -5.22 14.91
C ASP A 40 -5.58 -4.99 13.51
N PRO A 41 -4.52 -4.18 13.37
CA PRO A 41 -3.97 -3.91 12.04
C PRO A 41 -3.37 -5.18 11.42
N GLY A 42 -3.46 -5.30 10.09
CA GLY A 42 -2.94 -6.47 9.39
C GLY A 42 -3.07 -6.42 7.88
N ILE A 43 -2.68 -7.52 7.25
CA ILE A 43 -2.96 -7.76 5.83
C ILE A 43 -4.01 -8.86 5.74
N ILE A 44 -5.13 -8.54 5.12
CA ILE A 44 -6.13 -9.52 4.74
C ILE A 44 -5.72 -10.10 3.40
N VAL A 45 -5.67 -11.41 3.35
CA VAL A 45 -5.42 -12.19 2.14
C VAL A 45 -6.74 -12.75 1.68
N PHE A 46 -7.12 -12.47 0.45
CA PHE A 46 -8.29 -13.06 -0.20
C PHE A 46 -7.82 -13.95 -1.34
N ARG A 47 -8.38 -15.16 -1.44
CA ARG A 47 -8.12 -16.12 -2.53
C ARG A 47 -9.38 -16.31 -3.36
N ARG A 48 -9.33 -15.99 -4.65
CA ARG A 48 -10.51 -16.09 -5.52
C ARG A 48 -10.98 -17.52 -5.76
N SER A 49 -10.07 -18.50 -5.85
CA SER A 49 -10.39 -19.86 -6.31
C SER A 49 -11.39 -20.60 -5.41
N ASP A 50 -11.31 -20.40 -4.10
CA ASP A 50 -12.23 -20.98 -3.12
C ASP A 50 -12.91 -19.93 -2.23
N LYS A 51 -12.76 -18.65 -2.58
CA LYS A 51 -13.38 -17.48 -1.92
C LYS A 51 -13.03 -17.36 -0.44
N LYS A 52 -11.91 -17.95 -0.01
CA LYS A 52 -11.44 -17.84 1.36
C LYS A 52 -10.71 -16.52 1.61
N SER A 53 -10.80 -16.08 2.86
CA SER A 53 -10.00 -14.97 3.37
C SER A 53 -9.43 -15.30 4.73
N TRP A 54 -8.23 -14.80 5.00
CA TRP A 54 -7.60 -14.85 6.33
C TRP A 54 -6.82 -13.57 6.55
N LYS A 55 -6.48 -13.29 7.80
CA LYS A 55 -5.74 -12.09 8.19
C LYS A 55 -4.42 -12.45 8.85
N VAL A 56 -3.33 -11.93 8.31
CA VAL A 56 -1.99 -12.09 8.88
C VAL A 56 -1.57 -10.81 9.61
N ARG A 57 -0.76 -10.99 10.66
CA ARG A 57 -0.44 -9.94 11.63
C ARG A 57 1.04 -9.98 11.98
N ASP A 58 1.67 -8.81 12.00
CA ASP A 58 2.98 -8.58 12.61
C ASP A 58 3.00 -7.19 13.24
N THR A 59 2.79 -7.11 14.56
CA THR A 59 2.72 -5.83 15.29
C THR A 59 3.95 -4.94 15.03
N GLN A 60 5.14 -5.53 14.91
CA GLN A 60 6.36 -4.74 14.74
C GLN A 60 6.46 -4.02 13.38
N SER A 61 5.91 -4.61 12.31
CA SER A 61 5.93 -3.98 10.98
C SER A 61 4.61 -3.35 10.55
N MET A 62 3.52 -3.60 11.27
CA MET A 62 2.17 -3.17 10.89
C MET A 62 1.56 -2.13 11.83
N SER A 63 2.18 -1.84 12.97
CA SER A 63 1.72 -0.79 13.89
C SER A 63 2.44 0.53 13.67
N SER A 64 1.74 1.62 13.98
CA SER A 64 2.31 2.96 14.08
C SER A 64 3.41 3.06 15.14
N VAL A 65 4.32 4.01 14.96
CA VAL A 65 5.37 4.35 15.93
C VAL A 65 5.23 5.81 16.37
N ALA A 66 5.48 6.08 17.65
CA ALA A 66 5.18 7.37 18.29
C ALA A 66 5.91 8.54 17.62
N GLU A 67 7.14 8.34 17.16
CA GLU A 67 7.95 9.36 16.50
C GLU A 67 7.43 9.79 15.12
N ALA A 68 6.47 9.06 14.54
CA ALA A 68 5.97 9.29 13.19
C ALA A 68 4.46 9.59 13.12
N THR A 69 3.79 9.81 14.26
CA THR A 69 2.35 10.13 14.32
C THR A 69 2.02 11.56 13.90
N LEU A 70 3.00 12.47 13.91
CA LEU A 70 2.80 13.87 13.51
C LEU A 70 3.01 14.06 12.00
N PHE A 71 1.95 14.43 11.30
CA PHE A 71 1.95 14.84 9.90
C PHE A 71 1.99 16.35 9.80
N ARG A 72 2.82 16.88 8.90
CA ARG A 72 2.83 18.29 8.54
C ARG A 72 2.53 18.43 7.06
N ILE A 73 1.38 19.01 6.75
CA ILE A 73 0.90 19.21 5.38
C ILE A 73 0.62 20.70 5.22
N ASN A 74 1.42 21.36 4.38
CA ASN A 74 1.27 22.79 4.07
C ASN A 74 1.11 23.70 5.31
N GLY A 75 1.88 23.44 6.36
CA GLY A 75 1.84 24.22 7.62
C GLY A 75 0.77 23.76 8.63
N THR A 76 -0.17 22.91 8.24
CA THR A 76 -1.11 22.26 9.16
C THR A 76 -0.50 21.02 9.76
N SER A 77 -0.59 20.88 11.09
CA SER A 77 -0.15 19.68 11.79
C SER A 77 -1.35 18.82 12.18
N VAL A 78 -1.28 17.52 11.89
CA VAL A 78 -2.25 16.51 12.31
C VAL A 78 -1.49 15.43 13.04
N GLU A 79 -1.96 15.02 14.21
CA GLU A 79 -1.38 13.90 14.95
C GLU A 79 -2.34 12.71 14.89
N LEU A 80 -1.91 11.62 14.27
CA LEU A 80 -2.72 10.42 14.14
C LEU A 80 -1.84 9.16 14.09
N PRO A 81 -2.08 8.14 14.92
CA PRO A 81 -1.39 6.86 14.86
C PRO A 81 -2.05 5.94 13.83
N VAL A 82 -1.71 6.11 12.56
CA VAL A 82 -2.19 5.26 11.46
C VAL A 82 -1.26 4.06 11.29
N ASN A 83 -1.85 2.86 11.40
CA ASN A 83 -1.17 1.58 11.25
C ASN A 83 -0.85 1.27 9.77
N ILE A 84 -0.64 0.00 9.42
CA ILE A 84 -0.39 -0.47 8.04
C ILE A 84 -1.34 0.16 7.03
N ASP A 85 -0.82 0.74 5.97
CA ASP A 85 -1.61 1.55 5.04
C ASP A 85 -1.18 1.28 3.59
N GLY A 86 -0.05 1.85 3.18
CA GLY A 86 0.49 1.70 1.85
C GLY A 86 0.89 0.26 1.55
N ILE A 87 0.54 -0.21 0.34
CA ILE A 87 0.90 -1.53 -0.16
C ILE A 87 1.24 -1.50 -1.65
N ALA A 88 2.27 -2.24 -2.06
CA ALA A 88 2.66 -2.39 -3.46
C ALA A 88 3.12 -3.82 -3.75
N LEU A 89 2.88 -4.29 -4.98
CA LEU A 89 3.26 -5.63 -5.42
C LEU A 89 4.37 -5.54 -6.45
N GLY A 90 5.53 -6.13 -6.15
CA GLY A 90 6.68 -6.11 -7.04
C GLY A 90 6.58 -7.06 -8.21
N PRO A 91 7.55 -7.06 -9.14
CA PRO A 91 7.53 -7.94 -10.30
C PRO A 91 7.63 -9.42 -9.89
N GLN A 92 7.27 -10.29 -10.84
CA GLN A 92 7.46 -11.73 -10.69
C GLN A 92 8.96 -12.06 -10.72
N TYR A 93 9.39 -12.96 -9.84
CA TYR A 93 10.74 -13.51 -9.81
C TYR A 93 10.68 -15.03 -9.60
N ARG A 94 11.77 -15.76 -9.86
CA ARG A 94 11.87 -17.18 -9.49
C ARG A 94 12.55 -17.32 -8.14
N ASN A 95 11.92 -18.00 -7.20
CA ASN A 95 12.54 -18.33 -5.92
C ASN A 95 13.55 -19.49 -6.06
N GLU A 96 14.22 -19.85 -4.96
CA GLU A 96 15.23 -20.92 -4.94
C GLU A 96 14.70 -22.30 -5.36
N GLU A 97 13.39 -22.53 -5.18
CA GLU A 97 12.70 -23.75 -5.63
C GLU A 97 12.26 -23.69 -7.11
N GLY A 98 12.57 -22.60 -7.82
CA GLY A 98 12.18 -22.38 -9.20
C GLY A 98 10.72 -21.97 -9.42
N LYS A 99 9.95 -21.77 -8.34
CA LYS A 99 8.55 -21.29 -8.39
C LYS A 99 8.50 -19.79 -8.60
N VAL A 100 7.46 -19.31 -9.27
CA VAL A 100 7.25 -17.89 -9.50
C VAL A 100 6.74 -17.24 -8.22
N ASP A 101 7.52 -16.32 -7.65
CA ASP A 101 7.12 -15.51 -6.49
C ASP A 101 6.98 -14.00 -6.80
N ARG A 102 6.40 -13.22 -5.88
CA ARG A 102 6.39 -11.74 -5.86
C ARG A 102 6.66 -11.24 -4.45
N LYS A 103 7.24 -10.04 -4.34
CA LYS A 103 7.37 -9.34 -3.06
C LYS A 103 6.19 -8.38 -2.87
N VAL A 104 5.61 -8.38 -1.68
CA VAL A 104 4.66 -7.37 -1.22
C VAL A 104 5.43 -6.38 -0.36
N TYR A 105 5.42 -5.12 -0.77
CA TYR A 105 5.99 -3.99 -0.05
C TYR A 105 4.88 -3.30 0.71
N TYR A 106 5.12 -2.94 1.95
CA TYR A 106 4.11 -2.29 2.79
C TYR A 106 4.76 -1.39 3.85
N CYS A 107 3.99 -0.46 4.39
CA CYS A 107 4.39 0.28 5.58
C CYS A 107 3.17 0.77 6.38
N PRO A 108 3.33 0.96 7.70
CA PRO A 108 2.45 1.84 8.46
C PRO A 108 2.57 3.27 7.96
N LEU A 109 1.46 3.98 7.85
CA LEU A 109 1.47 5.39 7.44
C LEU A 109 2.20 6.22 8.51
N SER A 110 1.93 5.99 9.80
CA SER A 110 2.69 6.58 10.91
C SER A 110 3.96 5.76 11.21
N SER A 111 4.82 5.59 10.20
CA SER A 111 6.15 5.01 10.34
C SER A 111 7.09 5.48 9.23
N TYR A 112 8.37 5.61 9.57
CA TYR A 112 9.42 5.84 8.58
C TYR A 112 9.89 4.54 7.91
N HIS A 113 9.60 3.36 8.45
CA HIS A 113 10.10 2.12 7.86
C HIS A 113 9.33 1.68 6.61
N LEU A 114 10.04 1.09 5.66
CA LEU A 114 9.46 0.33 4.55
C LEU A 114 9.76 -1.16 4.77
N TYR A 115 8.76 -2.00 4.61
CA TYR A 115 8.87 -3.44 4.81
C TYR A 115 8.60 -4.18 3.51
N ALA A 116 9.13 -5.40 3.42
CA ALA A 116 8.80 -6.35 2.38
C ALA A 116 8.57 -7.75 2.94
N ILE A 117 7.67 -8.49 2.31
CA ILE A 117 7.42 -9.90 2.58
C ILE A 117 7.15 -10.64 1.27
N ASN A 118 7.52 -11.91 1.20
CA ASN A 118 7.19 -12.72 0.04
C ASN A 118 5.69 -13.05 0.04
N ALA A 119 5.04 -12.90 -1.11
CA ALA A 119 3.62 -13.16 -1.27
C ALA A 119 3.24 -14.62 -0.95
N SER A 120 4.10 -15.59 -1.28
CA SER A 120 3.95 -17.00 -0.89
C SER A 120 3.82 -17.20 0.63
N VAL A 121 4.46 -16.36 1.44
CA VAL A 121 4.35 -16.39 2.91
C VAL A 121 2.96 -15.90 3.32
N LEU A 122 2.49 -14.78 2.77
CA LEU A 122 1.13 -14.29 3.03
C LEU A 122 0.05 -15.32 2.64
N GLN A 123 0.29 -16.03 1.53
CA GLN A 123 -0.61 -17.07 1.03
C GLN A 123 -0.71 -18.31 1.93
N ASN A 124 0.24 -18.49 2.88
CA ASN A 124 0.21 -19.60 3.81
C ASN A 124 -0.80 -19.33 4.95
N GLU A 125 -2.03 -19.81 4.76
CA GLU A 125 -3.13 -19.69 5.73
C GLU A 125 -2.74 -20.15 7.15
N SER A 126 -1.88 -21.17 7.29
CA SER A 126 -1.50 -21.68 8.61
C SER A 126 -0.77 -20.65 9.46
N LEU A 127 -0.06 -19.69 8.85
CA LEU A 127 0.64 -18.63 9.58
C LEU A 127 -0.34 -17.66 10.27
N SER A 128 -1.56 -17.53 9.77
CA SER A 128 -2.61 -16.74 10.45
C SER A 128 -3.10 -17.38 11.75
N GLN A 129 -2.95 -18.70 11.87
CA GLN A 129 -3.45 -19.49 13.00
C GLN A 129 -2.40 -19.73 14.09
N GLN A 130 -1.10 -19.58 13.76
CA GLN A 130 0.02 -19.86 14.66
C GLN A 130 0.27 -18.77 15.72
N GLY A 131 -0.52 -17.70 15.73
CA GLY A 131 -0.47 -16.66 16.75
C GLY A 131 0.57 -15.56 16.51
N LYS A 132 0.82 -14.76 17.55
CA LYS A 132 1.66 -13.56 17.46
C LYS A 132 3.10 -13.92 17.12
N GLY A 133 3.66 -13.23 16.12
CA GLY A 133 5.07 -13.36 15.74
C GLY A 133 5.35 -14.46 14.70
N ALA A 134 4.38 -15.29 14.31
CA ALA A 134 4.58 -16.32 13.30
C ALA A 134 5.04 -15.76 11.94
N LEU A 135 4.58 -14.55 11.60
CA LEU A 135 4.97 -13.87 10.36
C LEU A 135 6.36 -13.21 10.45
N ARG A 136 6.83 -12.89 11.68
CA ARG A 136 7.98 -12.02 11.92
C ARG A 136 9.29 -12.49 11.24
N PRO A 137 9.66 -13.78 11.25
CA PRO A 137 10.88 -14.26 10.61
C PRO A 137 10.95 -14.02 9.10
N TYR A 138 9.80 -13.78 8.46
CA TYR A 138 9.68 -13.57 7.01
C TYR A 138 9.61 -12.09 6.61
N VAL A 139 9.50 -11.19 7.59
CA VAL A 139 9.43 -9.75 7.34
C VAL A 139 10.83 -9.19 7.17
N VAL A 140 11.05 -8.51 6.04
CA VAL A 140 12.28 -7.79 5.76
C VAL A 140 12.05 -6.30 6.00
N ASP A 141 12.77 -5.73 6.96
CA ASP A 141 12.89 -4.28 7.10
C ASP A 141 13.88 -3.74 6.07
N LEU A 142 13.39 -2.93 5.13
CA LEU A 142 14.20 -2.32 4.08
C LEU A 142 14.90 -1.04 4.56
N GLY A 143 14.41 -0.41 5.64
CA GLY A 143 14.96 0.80 6.23
C GLY A 143 14.04 2.01 6.15
N TYR A 144 14.63 3.19 6.36
CA TYR A 144 13.91 4.45 6.60
C TYR A 144 13.63 5.24 5.32
N LYS A 145 12.36 5.63 5.17
CA LYS A 145 11.86 6.67 4.25
C LYS A 145 12.14 8.06 4.82
N ALA A 146 12.20 9.07 3.96
CA ALA A 146 12.41 10.46 4.39
C ALA A 146 11.20 11.09 5.09
N SER A 147 10.00 10.54 4.89
CA SER A 147 8.73 10.94 5.50
C SER A 147 7.74 9.77 5.45
N GLN A 148 6.59 9.95 6.10
CA GLN A 148 5.44 9.06 6.06
C GLN A 148 4.90 8.89 4.63
N THR A 149 4.33 7.71 4.37
CA THR A 149 3.83 7.29 3.07
C THR A 149 2.43 6.73 3.24
N ASP A 150 1.52 7.21 2.39
CA ASP A 150 0.18 6.68 2.16
C ASP A 150 0.26 5.72 0.95
N GLY A 151 -0.09 6.18 -0.25
CA GLY A 151 -0.06 5.36 -1.46
C GLY A 151 1.32 4.93 -1.95
N MET A 152 1.40 3.70 -2.46
CA MET A 152 2.57 3.11 -3.11
C MET A 152 2.21 2.37 -4.40
N LYS A 153 3.09 2.37 -5.40
CA LYS A 153 2.95 1.58 -6.61
C LYS A 153 4.30 1.13 -7.14
N MET A 154 4.42 -0.14 -7.52
CA MET A 154 5.61 -0.64 -8.21
C MET A 154 5.30 -0.91 -9.67
N ASP A 155 6.22 -0.56 -10.55
CA ASP A 155 6.14 -0.92 -11.97
C ASP A 155 6.66 -2.35 -12.25
N SER A 156 6.52 -2.79 -13.50
CA SER A 156 6.97 -4.12 -13.92
C SER A 156 8.49 -4.31 -13.95
N THR A 157 9.26 -3.23 -13.82
CA THR A 157 10.74 -3.27 -13.80
C THR A 157 11.33 -3.26 -12.39
N GLY A 158 10.48 -3.16 -11.37
CA GLY A 158 10.90 -3.16 -9.97
C GLY A 158 11.25 -1.78 -9.42
N VAL A 159 10.73 -0.70 -10.03
CA VAL A 159 10.81 0.64 -9.46
C VAL A 159 9.56 0.90 -8.60
N LEU A 160 9.76 1.12 -7.31
CA LEU A 160 8.73 1.54 -6.35
C LEU A 160 8.58 3.05 -6.40
N PHE A 161 7.35 3.53 -6.59
CA PHE A 161 6.95 4.92 -6.41
C PHE A 161 6.13 5.05 -5.14
N TYR A 162 6.42 6.04 -4.31
CA TYR A 162 5.78 6.21 -3.01
C TYR A 162 5.72 7.67 -2.59
N GLY A 163 4.62 8.06 -1.93
CA GLY A 163 4.43 9.41 -1.43
C GLY A 163 5.30 9.72 -0.21
N LEU A 164 5.73 10.98 -0.08
CA LEU A 164 6.38 11.54 1.09
C LEU A 164 5.55 12.73 1.58
N ILE A 165 4.62 12.46 2.50
CA ILE A 165 3.57 13.40 2.93
C ILE A 165 4.18 14.71 3.44
N GLY A 166 5.13 14.61 4.38
CA GLY A 166 5.78 15.77 4.99
C GLY A 166 6.64 16.58 4.02
N ASN A 167 7.02 16.01 2.88
CA ASN A 167 7.81 16.68 1.83
C ASN A 167 6.97 17.11 0.63
N SER A 168 5.67 16.79 0.59
CA SER A 168 4.81 17.03 -0.58
C SER A 168 5.43 16.53 -1.89
N THR A 169 6.06 15.35 -1.87
CA THR A 169 6.88 14.82 -2.97
C THR A 169 6.55 13.35 -3.22
N ILE A 170 6.74 12.88 -4.46
CA ILE A 170 6.77 11.45 -4.79
C ILE A 170 8.24 11.02 -4.94
N ALA A 171 8.63 9.98 -4.22
CA ALA A 171 9.94 9.36 -4.33
C ALA A 171 9.87 8.10 -5.21
N GLU A 172 11.02 7.73 -5.78
CA GLU A 172 11.20 6.47 -6.49
C GLU A 172 12.38 5.68 -5.91
N TRP A 173 12.28 4.35 -5.96
CA TRP A 173 13.36 3.44 -5.57
C TRP A 173 13.41 2.24 -6.51
N ASN A 174 14.57 2.03 -7.15
CA ASN A 174 14.85 0.83 -7.91
C ASN A 174 15.33 -0.30 -6.97
N THR A 175 14.57 -1.39 -6.93
CA THR A 175 14.81 -2.56 -6.05
C THR A 175 16.13 -3.30 -6.29
N THR A 176 16.83 -3.03 -7.40
CA THR A 176 18.19 -3.54 -7.65
C THR A 176 19.27 -2.86 -6.79
N VAL A 177 18.93 -1.75 -6.13
CA VAL A 177 19.81 -1.02 -5.22
C VAL A 177 19.29 -1.19 -3.79
N ASP A 178 20.19 -1.41 -2.83
CA ASP A 178 19.81 -1.42 -1.41
C ASP A 178 19.12 -0.10 -1.04
N PHE A 179 17.91 -0.20 -0.47
CA PHE A 179 17.11 0.94 -0.05
C PHE A 179 17.88 1.85 0.92
N ARG A 180 18.67 1.26 1.82
CA ARG A 180 19.48 2.03 2.78
C ARG A 180 20.56 2.88 2.10
N ALA A 181 21.09 2.42 0.97
CA ALA A 181 22.10 3.14 0.21
C ALA A 181 21.52 4.35 -0.53
N VAL A 182 20.23 4.31 -0.91
CA VAL A 182 19.55 5.44 -1.58
C VAL A 182 19.36 6.62 -0.63
N GLN A 183 19.04 6.34 0.64
CA GLN A 183 18.83 7.39 1.65
C GLN A 183 20.13 8.17 1.98
N LEU A 184 21.30 7.59 1.73
CA LEU A 184 22.59 8.26 1.87
C LEU A 184 22.88 9.21 0.69
N ARG A 185 22.20 9.07 -0.46
CA ARG A 185 22.38 9.91 -1.67
C ARG A 185 21.35 11.04 -1.77
N LYS A 186 21.09 11.71 -0.64
CA LYS A 186 20.00 12.66 -0.36
C LYS A 186 19.94 13.97 -1.20
N ASN A 187 20.30 13.97 -2.49
CA ASN A 187 20.39 15.18 -3.33
C ASN A 187 19.75 15.08 -4.73
N LEU A 188 18.91 14.09 -5.06
CA LEU A 188 18.49 13.88 -6.47
C LEU A 188 17.04 14.21 -6.81
N VAL A 189 16.21 14.68 -5.86
CA VAL A 189 14.90 15.26 -6.20
C VAL A 189 14.89 16.71 -5.73
N SER A 190 14.99 17.64 -6.69
CA SER A 190 14.96 19.08 -6.43
C SER A 190 13.61 19.45 -5.81
N VAL A 191 13.65 19.97 -4.58
CA VAL A 191 12.46 20.55 -3.89
C VAL A 191 12.03 21.91 -4.48
N ASN A 192 12.86 22.50 -5.34
CA ASN A 192 12.58 23.75 -6.05
C ASN A 192 11.92 23.52 -7.41
N GLU A 193 11.82 22.26 -7.86
CA GLU A 193 11.07 21.91 -9.06
C GLU A 193 9.78 21.22 -8.64
N VAL A 194 8.64 21.83 -9.00
CA VAL A 194 7.35 21.15 -8.92
C VAL A 194 7.36 20.02 -9.95
N ASN A 195 7.72 18.82 -9.51
CA ASN A 195 7.77 17.63 -10.35
C ASN A 195 6.35 17.06 -10.58
N TYR A 196 5.53 17.77 -11.36
CA TYR A 196 4.37 17.17 -12.04
C TYR A 196 4.85 16.28 -13.20
N ARG A 197 5.78 15.36 -12.95
CA ARG A 197 5.96 14.28 -13.90
C ARG A 197 4.75 13.39 -13.70
N ILE A 198 3.90 13.31 -14.72
CA ILE A 198 3.05 12.14 -14.91
C ILE A 198 4.02 10.97 -14.94
N LEU A 199 4.20 10.31 -13.79
CA LEU A 199 5.08 9.17 -13.66
C LEU A 199 4.47 8.09 -14.53
N LYS A 200 5.08 7.87 -15.70
CA LYS A 200 4.65 6.83 -16.62
C LYS A 200 5.04 5.49 -15.99
N SER A 201 4.14 4.96 -15.18
CA SER A 201 4.29 3.60 -14.66
C SER A 201 4.09 2.61 -15.80
N HIS A 202 5.07 1.74 -16.01
CA HIS A 202 4.97 0.62 -16.95
C HIS A 202 4.19 -0.52 -16.27
N THR A 203 2.88 -0.32 -16.09
CA THR A 203 2.00 -1.27 -15.39
C THR A 203 1.68 -2.51 -16.21
N GLY A 204 1.91 -2.51 -17.53
CA GLY A 204 1.52 -3.59 -18.45
C GLY A 204 0.00 -3.81 -18.60
N SER A 205 -0.80 -3.16 -17.75
CA SER A 205 -2.26 -3.28 -17.64
C SER A 205 -2.88 -1.92 -17.30
N LYS A 206 -4.07 -1.61 -17.84
CA LYS A 206 -4.79 -0.34 -17.60
C LYS A 206 -5.05 -0.15 -16.11
N SER A 207 -4.72 1.02 -15.57
CA SER A 207 -4.70 1.28 -14.13
C SER A 207 -6.09 1.31 -13.48
N TYR A 208 -7.15 1.72 -14.21
CA TYR A 208 -8.55 1.65 -13.76
C TYR A 208 -9.50 1.68 -14.96
N VAL A 209 -10.62 0.94 -14.89
CA VAL A 209 -11.86 1.20 -15.65
C VAL A 209 -13.02 1.02 -14.67
N PHE A 210 -13.76 2.10 -14.42
CA PHE A 210 -15.07 2.03 -13.78
C PHE A 210 -16.07 2.71 -14.73
N SER A 211 -17.14 2.00 -15.09
CA SER A 211 -18.36 2.60 -15.66
C SER A 211 -19.56 1.70 -15.34
N GLU A 212 -20.65 2.30 -14.89
CA GLU A 212 -21.95 1.63 -14.75
C GLU A 212 -22.75 1.62 -16.07
N ASP A 213 -22.32 2.34 -17.11
CA ASP A 213 -22.96 2.32 -18.42
C ASP A 213 -21.91 2.50 -19.54
N LEU A 214 -21.79 1.50 -20.42
CA LEU A 214 -20.83 1.48 -21.52
C LEU A 214 -21.56 1.77 -22.83
N SER A 215 -21.66 3.04 -23.22
CA SER A 215 -21.72 3.37 -24.64
C SER A 215 -20.34 3.84 -25.09
N GLU A 216 -19.87 3.29 -26.21
CA GLU A 216 -18.52 3.53 -26.74
C GLU A 216 -18.29 5.02 -27.05
N PRO A 217 -17.09 5.56 -26.80
CA PRO A 217 -16.80 6.94 -27.16
C PRO A 217 -16.58 7.06 -28.67
N THR A 218 -17.57 7.64 -29.35
CA THR A 218 -17.44 8.09 -30.74
C THR A 218 -16.63 9.38 -30.82
N SER A 219 -15.53 9.30 -31.57
CA SER A 219 -14.77 10.38 -32.23
C SER A 219 -14.22 11.56 -31.40
N ALA A 220 -12.88 11.62 -31.41
CA ALA A 220 -12.00 12.79 -31.54
C ALA A 220 -12.63 14.19 -31.42
N THR A 221 -12.41 14.85 -30.29
CA THR A 221 -11.90 16.23 -30.14
C THR A 221 -11.78 16.53 -28.64
N GLY A 222 -10.74 17.29 -28.26
CA GLY A 222 -10.22 17.29 -26.90
C GLY A 222 -11.00 18.08 -25.86
N GLN A 223 -10.71 17.80 -24.59
CA GLN A 223 -10.49 18.81 -23.54
C GLN A 223 -9.89 18.12 -22.31
N GLN A 224 -8.65 18.51 -21.97
CA GLN A 224 -8.03 18.17 -20.68
C GLN A 224 -8.88 18.84 -19.58
N SER A 225 -9.48 18.04 -18.69
CA SER A 225 -10.16 18.57 -17.50
C SER A 225 -9.32 18.32 -16.26
N ALA A 226 -8.99 19.42 -15.60
CA ALA A 226 -8.27 19.51 -14.36
C ALA A 226 -9.12 19.00 -13.19
N ALA A 227 -8.71 17.91 -12.56
CA ALA A 227 -9.30 17.46 -11.29
C ALA A 227 -8.26 16.64 -10.49
N ALA A 228 -7.17 17.31 -10.05
CA ALA A 228 -6.13 16.68 -9.22
C ALA A 228 -6.01 17.32 -7.82
N ALA A 229 -6.93 18.20 -7.42
CA ALA A 229 -6.74 19.04 -6.23
C ALA A 229 -7.56 18.70 -4.96
N PRO A 230 -8.63 17.86 -4.93
CA PRO A 230 -9.33 17.60 -3.66
C PRO A 230 -9.06 16.24 -3.01
N ALA A 231 -8.44 15.27 -3.69
CA ALA A 231 -8.40 13.88 -3.20
C ALA A 231 -7.55 13.64 -1.92
N LEU A 232 -6.45 14.37 -1.74
CA LEU A 232 -5.55 14.21 -0.58
C LEU A 232 -6.11 14.81 0.72
N ALA A 233 -7.01 15.80 0.60
CA ALA A 233 -7.68 16.36 1.76
C ALA A 233 -8.84 15.47 2.21
N SER A 234 -9.51 14.77 1.30
CA SER A 234 -10.70 13.97 1.62
C SER A 234 -10.39 12.71 2.44
N SER A 235 -9.28 12.01 2.19
CA SER A 235 -8.93 10.79 2.95
C SER A 235 -8.56 11.10 4.40
N LEU A 236 -7.72 12.12 4.62
CA LEU A 236 -7.31 12.55 5.96
C LEU A 236 -8.43 13.28 6.73
N LEU A 237 -9.30 14.04 6.05
CA LEU A 237 -10.43 14.71 6.70
C LEU A 237 -11.52 13.71 7.11
N LEU A 238 -11.78 12.67 6.32
CA LEU A 238 -12.69 11.57 6.70
C LEU A 238 -12.13 10.77 7.90
N LEU A 239 -10.81 10.57 7.96
CA LEU A 239 -10.13 9.92 9.08
C LEU A 239 -10.21 10.78 10.36
N ALA A 240 -10.03 12.10 10.24
CA ALA A 240 -10.19 13.04 11.36
C ALA A 240 -11.65 13.12 11.87
N MET A 241 -12.65 13.05 10.97
CA MET A 241 -14.06 13.06 11.36
C MET A 241 -14.52 11.74 12.00
N ALA A 242 -13.93 10.59 11.63
CA ALA A 242 -14.25 9.30 12.23
C ALA A 242 -13.81 9.16 13.70
N HIS A 243 -12.77 9.90 14.13
CA HIS A 243 -12.30 9.91 15.53
C HIS A 243 -13.00 10.95 16.42
N LEU A 244 -13.77 11.87 15.84
CA LEU A 244 -14.53 12.90 16.58
C LEU A 244 -15.96 12.45 16.94
N LEU A 245 -16.39 11.28 16.47
CA LEU A 245 -17.75 10.73 16.64
C LEU A 245 -17.79 9.36 17.35
N ALA A 246 -16.68 8.94 17.97
CA ALA A 246 -16.57 7.73 18.79
C ALA A 246 -16.37 8.08 20.28
#